data_AF-A0A3N5KAS7-F1
#
_entry.id   AF-A0A3N5KAS7-F1
#
_cell.length_a   1.000
_cell.length_b   1.000
_cell.length_c   1.000
_cell.angle_alpha   90.00
_cell.angle_beta   90.00
_cell.angle_gamma   90.00
#
_symmetry.space_group_name_H-M   'P 1'
#
loop_
_entity.id
_entity.type
_entity.pdbx_description
1 polymer ?
#
loop_
_entity_poly.entity_id
_entity_poly.type
_entity_poly.pdbx_seq_one_letter_code
_entity_poly.pdbx_strand_id
1 'polypeptide(L)'
;MRTAQNIVILLLVTAVSLYARQRSDRAIVDNFEKTIKTLMLAADSAKTIQDCADLSTAIDALEKDFTVHKPLLDRALYPDDYTKTIGNLKGRLLVR
;
A
#
# COMPACT_ATOMS: atom_id res chain seq x y z
N MET A 1 -35.06 1.51 -30.10
CA MET A 1 -34.42 1.65 -28.77
C MET A 1 -33.43 0.53 -28.42
N ARG A 2 -32.88 -0.24 -29.40
CA ARG A 2 -31.90 -1.32 -29.13
C ARG A 2 -30.44 -0.92 -29.40
N THR A 3 -30.18 0.24 -30.00
CA THR A 3 -28.83 0.73 -30.32
C THR A 3 -28.22 1.55 -29.18
N ALA A 4 -29.03 2.27 -28.40
CA ALA A 4 -28.56 3.05 -27.24
C ALA A 4 -28.04 2.16 -26.10
N GLN A 5 -28.63 0.98 -25.91
CA GLN A 5 -28.24 0.05 -24.84
C GLN A 5 -26.87 -0.60 -25.09
N ASN A 6 -26.46 -0.76 -26.35
CA ASN A 6 -25.14 -1.30 -26.69
C ASN A 6 -24.01 -0.27 -26.56
N ILE A 7 -24.32 1.04 -26.62
CA ILE A 7 -23.32 2.10 -26.46
C ILE A 7 -22.93 2.28 -24.98
N VAL A 8 -23.88 2.10 -24.06
CA VAL A 8 -23.63 2.22 -22.62
C VAL A 8 -22.73 1.09 -22.10
N ILE A 9 -22.83 -0.11 -22.66
CA ILE A 9 -22.00 -1.26 -22.28
C ILE A 9 -20.55 -1.12 -22.80
N LEU A 10 -20.35 -0.51 -23.97
CA LEU A 10 -19.02 -0.31 -24.55
C LEU A 10 -18.20 0.75 -23.77
N LEU A 11 -18.87 1.70 -23.11
CA LEU A 11 -18.22 2.78 -22.35
C LEU A 11 -17.76 2.36 -20.94
N LEU A 12 -18.28 1.23 -20.43
CA LEU A 12 -17.89 0.72 -19.11
C LEU A 12 -16.54 -0.02 -19.11
N VAL A 13 -16.13 -0.56 -20.26
CA VAL A 13 -14.90 -1.38 -20.37
C VAL A 13 -13.64 -0.51 -20.42
N THR A 14 -13.73 0.76 -20.84
CA THR A 14 -12.57 1.66 -20.91
C THR A 14 -12.21 2.35 -19.59
N ALA A 15 -13.06 2.25 -18.55
CA ALA A 15 -12.79 2.86 -17.25
C ALA A 15 -11.81 2.03 -16.39
N VAL A 16 -11.69 0.73 -16.66
CA VAL A 16 -10.78 -0.16 -15.91
C VAL A 16 -9.30 0.08 -16.28
N SER A 17 -9.04 0.71 -17.43
CA SER A 17 -7.68 1.06 -17.89
C SER A 17 -7.02 2.17 -17.07
N LEU A 18 -7.77 2.88 -16.21
CA LEU A 18 -7.24 4.02 -15.43
C LEU A 18 -6.44 3.61 -14.18
N TYR A 19 -6.52 2.35 -13.76
CA TYR A 19 -5.82 1.85 -12.56
C TYR A 19 -4.44 1.24 -12.86
N ALA A 20 -4.06 1.09 -14.13
CA ALA A 20 -2.71 0.70 -14.54
C ALA A 20 -1.85 1.93 -14.88
N ARG A 21 -1.96 3.02 -14.11
CA ARG A 21 -0.95 4.08 -14.16
C ARG A 21 0.35 3.48 -13.62
N GLN A 22 1.22 3.07 -14.52
CA GLN A 22 2.59 2.70 -14.20
C GLN A 22 3.24 3.86 -13.46
N ARG A 23 3.31 3.76 -12.12
CA ARG A 23 4.03 4.72 -11.29
C ARG A 23 5.52 4.52 -11.59
N SER A 24 6.28 5.61 -11.67
CA SER A 24 7.72 5.50 -11.78
C SER A 24 8.29 4.81 -10.54
N ASP A 25 9.43 4.13 -10.70
CA ASP A 25 10.14 3.49 -9.60
C ASP A 25 10.34 4.47 -8.42
N ARG A 26 10.72 5.72 -8.71
CA ARG A 26 10.85 6.76 -7.69
C ARG A 26 9.53 7.04 -6.97
N ALA A 27 8.42 7.20 -7.70
CA ALA A 27 7.11 7.46 -7.11
C ALA A 27 6.60 6.27 -6.27
N ILE A 28 6.97 5.03 -6.63
CA ILE A 28 6.67 3.84 -5.82
C ILE A 28 7.44 3.90 -4.50
N VAL A 29 8.75 4.18 -4.55
CA VAL A 29 9.59 4.31 -3.36
C VAL A 29 9.08 5.43 -2.44
N ASP A 30 8.84 6.62 -2.97
CA ASP A 30 8.35 7.77 -2.19
C ASP A 30 7.01 7.46 -1.51
N ASN A 31 6.11 6.77 -2.22
CA ASN A 31 4.82 6.38 -1.67
C ASN A 31 4.98 5.34 -0.55
N PHE A 32 5.88 4.38 -0.73
CA PHE A 32 6.18 3.38 0.29
C PHE A 32 6.73 4.03 1.57
N GLU A 33 7.79 4.85 1.44
CA GLU A 33 8.43 5.54 2.57
C GLU A 33 7.44 6.45 3.32
N LYS A 34 6.63 7.21 2.58
CA LYS A 34 5.59 8.06 3.18
C LYS A 34 4.57 7.24 3.96
N THR A 35 4.15 6.10 3.43
CA THR A 35 3.14 5.26 4.07
C THR A 35 3.71 4.60 5.32
N ILE A 36 4.93 4.06 5.26
CA ILE A 36 5.65 3.53 6.42
C ILE A 36 5.77 4.58 7.51
N LYS A 37 6.24 5.79 7.19
CA LYS A 37 6.39 6.86 8.18
C LYS A 37 5.06 7.21 8.85
N THR A 38 3.97 7.25 8.09
CA THR A 38 2.64 7.55 8.61
C THR A 38 2.17 6.45 9.56
N LEU A 39 2.34 5.18 9.18
CA LEU A 39 1.94 4.04 10.01
C LEU A 39 2.81 3.92 11.26
N MET A 40 4.11 4.24 11.19
CA MET A 40 4.99 4.27 12.36
C MET A 40 4.51 5.30 13.40
N LEU A 41 4.17 6.52 12.96
CA LEU A 41 3.65 7.55 13.85
C LEU A 41 2.30 7.18 14.47
N ALA A 42 1.44 6.54 13.68
CA ALA A 42 0.15 6.05 14.16
C ALA A 42 0.34 4.91 15.17
N ALA A 43 1.24 3.96 14.90
CA ALA A 43 1.63 2.89 15.83
C ALA A 43 2.22 3.46 17.12
N ASP A 44 3.03 4.52 17.03
CA ASP A 44 3.61 5.18 18.20
C ASP A 44 2.53 5.89 19.05
N SER A 45 1.40 6.26 18.45
CA SER A 45 0.30 6.98 19.09
C SER A 45 -0.88 6.09 19.51
N ALA A 46 -0.93 4.83 19.08
CA ALA A 46 -2.03 3.89 19.35
C ALA A 46 -2.21 3.60 20.85
N LYS A 47 -3.41 3.75 21.40
CA LYS A 47 -3.66 3.58 22.85
C LYS A 47 -4.60 2.44 23.17
N THR A 48 -5.31 1.94 22.17
CA THR A 48 -6.33 0.92 22.34
C THR A 48 -6.04 -0.31 21.50
N ILE A 49 -6.60 -1.45 21.91
CA ILE A 49 -6.56 -2.69 21.13
C ILE A 49 -7.18 -2.48 19.75
N GLN A 50 -8.22 -1.65 19.66
CA GLN A 50 -8.86 -1.33 18.38
C GLN A 50 -7.90 -0.57 17.46
N ASP A 51 -7.16 0.42 17.97
CA ASP A 51 -6.14 1.15 17.18
C ASP A 51 -5.09 0.18 16.63
N CYS A 52 -4.63 -0.77 17.44
CA CYS A 52 -3.68 -1.79 17.02
C CYS A 52 -4.26 -2.74 15.96
N ALA A 53 -5.53 -3.13 16.07
CA ALA A 53 -6.20 -3.98 15.09
C ALA A 53 -6.40 -3.27 13.73
N ASP A 54 -6.79 -2.00 13.77
CA ASP A 54 -6.94 -1.16 12.58
C ASP A 54 -5.59 -0.96 11.88
N LEU A 55 -4.53 -0.71 12.66
CA LEU A 55 -3.17 -0.61 12.14
C LEU A 55 -2.65 -1.93 11.56
N SER A 56 -2.93 -3.07 12.21
CA SER A 56 -2.57 -4.38 11.65
C SER A 56 -3.20 -4.58 10.28
N THR A 57 -4.48 -4.24 10.14
CA THR A 57 -5.21 -4.32 8.86
C THR A 57 -4.59 -3.40 7.80
N ALA A 58 -4.19 -2.18 8.19
CA ALA A 58 -3.53 -1.24 7.29
C ALA A 58 -2.14 -1.72 6.84
N ILE A 59 -1.38 -2.38 7.73
CA ILE A 59 -0.07 -2.97 7.39
C ILE A 59 -0.25 -4.14 6.42
N ASP A 60 -1.24 -5.00 6.62
CA ASP A 60 -1.49 -6.12 5.70
C ASP A 60 -1.92 -5.62 4.31
N ALA A 61 -2.69 -4.53 4.23
CA ALA A 61 -3.00 -3.86 2.97
C ALA A 61 -1.75 -3.28 2.30
N LEU A 62 -0.87 -2.61 3.06
CA LEU A 62 0.41 -2.11 2.56
C LEU A 62 1.28 -3.26 2.01
N GLU A 63 1.36 -4.38 2.72
CA GLU A 63 2.13 -5.53 2.26
C GLU A 63 1.63 -6.06 0.92
N LYS A 64 0.32 -6.20 0.78
CA LYS A 64 -0.33 -6.64 -0.45
C LYS A 64 -0.02 -5.70 -1.62
N ASP A 65 -0.04 -4.38 -1.39
CA ASP A 65 0.17 -3.38 -2.43
C ASP A 65 1.64 -3.29 -2.89
N PHE A 66 2.59 -3.49 -1.98
CA PHE A 66 4.01 -3.24 -2.25
C PHE A 66 4.89 -4.50 -2.39
N THR A 67 4.39 -5.68 -2.06
CA THR A 67 5.15 -6.94 -2.24
C THR A 67 5.60 -7.14 -3.68
N VAL A 68 4.78 -6.78 -4.66
CA VAL A 68 5.13 -6.85 -6.09
C VAL A 68 6.34 -5.97 -6.44
N HIS A 69 6.60 -4.93 -5.65
CA HIS A 69 7.72 -4.00 -5.82
C HIS A 69 8.90 -4.32 -4.90
N LYS A 70 8.89 -5.44 -4.18
CA LYS A 70 9.94 -5.81 -3.23
C LYS A 70 11.37 -5.67 -3.79
N PRO A 71 11.72 -6.18 -4.99
CA PRO A 71 13.08 -6.02 -5.53
C PRO A 71 13.50 -4.56 -5.78
N LEU A 72 12.55 -3.68 -6.08
CA LEU A 72 12.81 -2.24 -6.19
C LEU A 72 13.04 -1.64 -4.80
N LEU A 73 12.18 -1.97 -3.85
CA LEU A 73 12.24 -1.45 -2.48
C LEU A 73 13.49 -1.93 -1.74
N ASP A 74 13.89 -3.19 -1.88
CA ASP A 74 15.11 -3.73 -1.28
C ASP A 74 16.36 -2.96 -1.74
N ARG A 75 16.40 -2.52 -3.00
CA ARG A 75 17.49 -1.67 -3.51
C ARG A 75 17.41 -0.23 -2.99
N ALA A 76 16.21 0.31 -2.88
CA ALA A 76 15.99 1.69 -2.46
C ALA A 76 16.22 1.91 -0.96
N LEU A 77 15.96 0.89 -0.13
CA LEU A 77 15.96 0.98 1.34
C LEU A 77 17.32 0.63 1.97
N TYR A 78 18.37 0.36 1.19
CA TYR A 78 19.68 -0.02 1.70
C TYR A 78 20.22 0.98 2.74
N PRO A 79 20.78 0.53 3.88
CA PRO A 79 21.19 -0.85 4.21
C PRO A 79 20.08 -1.76 4.77
N ASP A 80 18.87 -1.24 4.94
CA ASP A 80 17.70 -2.06 5.28
C ASP A 80 17.09 -2.70 4.02
N ASP A 81 15.96 -3.37 4.19
CA ASP A 81 15.20 -3.98 3.10
C ASP A 81 13.68 -3.90 3.38
N TYR A 82 12.88 -4.29 2.40
CA TYR A 82 11.43 -4.27 2.50
C TYR A 82 10.92 -5.10 3.69
N THR A 83 11.43 -6.32 3.84
CA THR A 83 10.97 -7.27 4.85
C THR A 83 11.31 -6.79 6.26
N LYS A 84 12.52 -6.26 6.47
CA LYS A 84 12.94 -5.68 7.75
C LYS A 84 12.13 -4.45 8.10
N THR A 85 11.86 -3.57 7.13
CA THR A 85 11.06 -2.36 7.34
C THR A 85 9.64 -2.69 7.80
N ILE A 86 8.99 -3.64 7.11
CA ILE A 86 7.66 -4.13 7.47
C ILE A 86 7.68 -4.86 8.81
N GLY A 87 8.68 -5.71 9.05
CA GLY A 87 8.84 -6.44 10.31
C GLY A 87 8.99 -5.50 11.51
N ASN A 88 9.76 -4.42 11.37
CA ASN A 88 9.88 -3.39 12.39
C ASN A 88 8.54 -2.70 12.68
N LEU A 89 7.73 -2.44 11.65
CA LEU A 89 6.41 -1.84 11.81
C LEU A 89 5.45 -2.78 12.53
N LYS A 90 5.40 -4.07 12.14
CA LYS A 90 4.60 -5.10 12.84
C LYS A 90 5.05 -5.30 14.28
N GLY A 91 6.36 -5.33 14.52
CA GLY A 91 6.94 -5.48 15.85
C GLY A 91 6.52 -4.37 16.83
N ARG A 92 6.32 -3.14 16.35
CA ARG A 92 5.83 -2.02 17.19
C ARG A 92 4.44 -2.24 17.74
N LEU A 93 3.58 -3.01 17.06
CA LEU A 93 2.24 -3.33 17.53
C LEU A 93 2.23 -4.47 18.55
N LEU A 94 3.23 -5.36 18.53
CA LEU A 94 3.32 -6.51 19.43
C LEU A 94 3.82 -6.16 20.84
N VAL A 95 4.51 -5.01 20.99
CA VAL A 95 5.11 -4.57 22.26
C VAL A 95 4.15 -3.69 23.08
N ARG A 96 2.90 -3.49 22.62
CA ARG A 96 1.85 -2.74 23.32
C ARG A 96 0.83 -3.66 23.95
#